data_AF-S7XMC5-F1
#
_entry.id   AF-S7XMC5-F1
#
_cell.length_a   1.000
_cell.length_b   1.000
_cell.length_c   1.000
_cell.angle_alpha   90.00
_cell.angle_beta   90.00
_cell.angle_gamma   90.00
#
_symmetry.space_group_name_H-M   'P 1'
#
loop_
_entity.id
_entity.type
_entity.pdbx_description
1 polymer ?
#
loop_
_entity_poly.entity_id
_entity_poly.type
_entity_poly.pdbx_seq_one_letter_code
_entity_poly.pdbx_strand_id
1 'polypeptide(L)'
;MTLTTFLLQAVASLLAIITFLIVLNVQRSMLLPGGILGMAVWLIYLLLKEPTNVIVATFIAAIIGSCVSQILSILYKTPAVVFILAILAPLVPGYLSYRTTAFFVTGDYSHAIASATLVVMLALVISIGMASGTVILRLYSHLRKQHNG
;
A
#
# COMPACT_ATOMS: atom_id res chain seq x y z
N MET A 1 19.59 8.67 0.28
CA MET A 1 18.56 9.73 0.03
C MET A 1 19.01 11.04 0.66
N THR A 2 18.84 12.16 -0.04
CA THR A 2 19.01 13.50 0.55
C THR A 2 17.71 13.96 1.20
N LEU A 3 17.78 14.85 2.20
CA LEU A 3 16.59 15.37 2.88
C LEU A 3 15.58 16.01 1.92
N THR A 4 16.06 16.71 0.90
CA THR A 4 15.21 17.35 -0.12
C THR A 4 14.41 16.33 -0.91
N THR A 5 15.03 15.22 -1.33
CA THR A 5 14.32 14.15 -2.06
C THR A 5 13.30 13.43 -1.18
N PHE A 6 13.57 13.29 0.12
CA PHE A 6 12.62 12.72 1.07
C PHE A 6 11.35 13.57 1.20
N LEU A 7 11.52 14.88 1.41
CA LEU A 7 10.39 15.82 1.51
C LEU A 7 9.60 15.90 0.21
N LEU A 8 10.29 15.91 -0.93
CA LEU A 8 9.63 15.91 -2.23
C LEU A 8 8.78 14.65 -2.43
N GLN A 9 9.30 13.47 -2.07
CA GLN A 9 8.55 12.22 -2.16
C GLN A 9 7.37 12.17 -1.18
N ALA A 10 7.48 12.76 0.00
CA ALA A 10 6.37 12.88 0.94
C ALA A 10 5.22 13.70 0.33
N VAL A 11 5.51 14.91 -0.14
CA VAL A 11 4.48 15.80 -0.73
C VAL A 11 3.92 15.21 -2.04
N ALA A 12 4.78 14.68 -2.90
CA ALA A 12 4.36 14.10 -4.17
C ALA A 12 3.47 12.86 -3.97
N SER A 13 3.84 11.96 -3.06
CA SER A 13 3.01 10.78 -2.76
C SER A 13 1.68 11.18 -2.13
N LEU A 14 1.66 12.14 -1.20
CA LEU A 14 0.42 12.66 -0.62
C LEU A 14 -0.55 13.18 -1.68
N LEU A 15 -0.07 14.04 -2.58
CA LEU A 15 -0.89 14.57 -3.67
C LEU A 15 -1.35 13.46 -4.62
N ALA A 16 -0.45 12.57 -5.03
CA ALA A 16 -0.77 11.46 -5.91
C ALA A 16 -1.86 10.56 -5.32
N ILE A 17 -1.77 10.22 -4.04
CA ILE A 17 -2.74 9.37 -3.35
C ILE A 17 -4.07 10.09 -3.19
N ILE A 18 -4.09 11.37 -2.80
CA ILE A 18 -5.33 12.15 -2.73
C ILE A 18 -6.02 12.17 -4.09
N THR A 19 -5.29 12.45 -5.17
CA THR A 19 -5.85 12.44 -6.53
C THR A 19 -6.35 11.05 -6.95
N PHE A 20 -5.63 9.99 -6.58
CA PHE A 20 -6.05 8.62 -6.83
C PHE A 20 -7.37 8.29 -6.11
N LEU A 21 -7.50 8.70 -4.84
CA LEU A 21 -8.74 8.51 -4.07
C LEU A 21 -9.91 9.33 -4.65
N ILE A 22 -9.65 10.51 -5.20
CA ILE A 22 -10.66 11.31 -5.93
C ILE A 22 -11.12 10.55 -7.18
N VAL A 23 -10.20 10.00 -7.97
CA VAL A 23 -10.53 9.19 -9.17
C VAL A 23 -11.36 7.96 -8.80
N LEU A 24 -11.07 7.33 -7.66
CA LEU A 24 -11.84 6.21 -7.12
C LEU A 24 -13.15 6.63 -6.43
N ASN A 25 -13.52 7.91 -6.49
CA ASN A 25 -14.74 8.47 -5.93
C ASN A 25 -14.92 8.18 -4.42
N VAL A 26 -13.80 8.24 -3.68
CA VAL A 26 -13.80 8.12 -2.22
C VAL A 26 -14.42 9.37 -1.58
N GLN A 27 -15.17 9.17 -0.50
CA GLN A 27 -15.80 10.27 0.24
C GLN A 27 -14.80 11.37 0.63
N ARG A 28 -15.19 12.63 0.42
CA ARG A 28 -14.30 13.81 0.57
C ARG A 28 -13.66 13.92 1.95
N SER A 29 -14.37 13.54 3.00
CA SER A 29 -13.88 13.55 4.38
C SER A 29 -12.72 12.59 4.63
N MET A 30 -12.53 11.57 3.79
CA MET A 30 -11.46 10.56 3.94
C MET A 30 -10.27 10.78 3.01
N LEU A 31 -10.33 11.76 2.11
CA LEU A 31 -9.24 12.04 1.18
C LEU A 31 -7.94 12.39 1.92
N LEU A 32 -8.03 13.28 2.91
CA LEU A 32 -6.86 13.70 3.68
C LEU A 32 -6.36 12.60 4.64
N PRO A 33 -7.20 11.94 5.46
CA PRO A 33 -6.78 10.79 6.27
C PRO A 33 -6.17 9.65 5.44
N GLY A 34 -6.79 9.30 4.31
CA GLY A 34 -6.28 8.28 3.40
C GLY A 34 -4.97 8.69 2.74
N GLY A 35 -4.87 9.95 2.27
CA GLY A 35 -3.64 10.50 1.69
C GLY A 35 -2.46 10.46 2.66
N ILE A 36 -2.65 10.89 3.90
CA ILE A 36 -1.61 10.87 4.94
C ILE A 36 -1.18 9.43 5.23
N LEU A 37 -2.13 8.50 5.33
CA LEU A 37 -1.82 7.09 5.52
C LEU A 37 -0.99 6.53 4.36
N GLY A 38 -1.42 6.74 3.11
CA GLY A 38 -0.69 6.25 1.95
C GLY A 38 0.70 6.86 1.84
N MET A 39 0.85 8.17 2.14
CA MET A 39 2.14 8.85 2.22
C MET A 39 3.03 8.18 3.28
N ALA A 40 2.52 7.94 4.49
CA ALA A 40 3.27 7.28 5.54
C ALA A 40 3.74 5.88 5.12
N VAL A 41 2.88 5.10 4.47
CA VAL A 41 3.23 3.77 3.94
C VAL A 41 4.30 3.86 2.85
N TRP A 42 4.21 4.84 1.96
CA TRP A 42 5.25 5.08 0.95
C TRP A 42 6.60 5.43 1.58
N LEU A 43 6.61 6.29 2.59
CA LEU A 43 7.83 6.67 3.30
C LEU A 43 8.44 5.48 4.05
N ILE A 44 7.61 4.64 4.68
CA ILE A 44 8.07 3.37 5.27
C ILE A 44 8.73 2.50 4.21
N TYR A 45 8.08 2.30 3.06
CA TYR A 45 8.64 1.55 1.94
C TYR A 45 10.01 2.10 1.51
N LEU A 46 10.16 3.42 1.36
CA LEU A 46 11.43 4.03 0.96
C LEU A 46 12.55 3.80 1.98
N LEU A 47 12.25 3.94 3.27
CA LEU A 47 13.23 3.74 4.33
C LEU A 47 13.71 2.30 4.41
N LEU A 48 12.83 1.34 4.13
CA LEU A 48 13.17 -0.09 4.15
C LEU A 48 13.79 -0.59 2.84
N LYS A 49 13.57 0.09 1.72
CA LYS A 49 14.02 -0.36 0.40
C LYS A 49 15.54 -0.49 0.30
N GLU A 50 16.29 0.51 0.79
CA GLU A 50 17.75 0.54 0.74
C GLU A 50 18.43 -0.52 1.64
N PRO A 51 18.07 -0.67 2.93
CA PRO A 51 18.74 -1.63 3.81
C PRO A 51 18.31 -3.09 3.58
N THR A 52 17.19 -3.34 2.90
CA THR A 52 16.67 -4.69 2.68
C THR A 52 16.59 -5.01 1.19
N ASN A 53 15.39 -5.13 0.63
CA ASN A 53 15.12 -5.20 -0.79
C ASN A 53 13.67 -4.75 -1.05
N VAL A 54 13.30 -4.64 -2.32
CA VAL A 54 11.95 -4.19 -2.73
C VAL A 54 10.85 -5.10 -2.19
N ILE A 55 11.08 -6.41 -2.13
CA ILE A 55 10.07 -7.40 -1.71
C ILE A 55 9.77 -7.26 -0.21
N VAL A 56 10.81 -7.28 0.63
CA VAL A 56 10.71 -7.16 2.09
C VAL A 56 10.19 -5.79 2.50
N ALA A 57 10.66 -4.72 1.86
CA ALA A 57 10.15 -3.37 2.11
C ALA A 57 8.66 -3.26 1.80
N THR A 58 8.20 -3.81 0.66
CA THR A 58 6.79 -3.83 0.28
C THR A 58 5.96 -4.67 1.25
N PHE A 59 6.46 -5.83 1.66
CA PHE A 59 5.79 -6.72 2.61
C PHE A 59 5.55 -6.04 3.97
N ILE A 60 6.60 -5.44 4.55
CA ILE A 60 6.52 -4.76 5.84
C ILE A 60 5.60 -3.53 5.75
N ALA A 61 5.74 -2.74 4.68
CA ALA A 61 4.87 -1.59 4.44
C ALA A 61 3.39 -2.01 4.29
N ALA A 62 3.11 -3.13 3.60
CA ALA A 62 1.75 -3.67 3.45
C ALA A 62 1.16 -4.14 4.78
N ILE A 63 1.95 -4.81 5.64
CA ILE A 63 1.52 -5.20 6.99
C ILE A 63 1.15 -3.97 7.80
N ILE A 64 2.09 -3.03 7.95
CA ILE A 64 1.88 -1.84 8.78
C ILE A 64 0.69 -1.02 8.24
N GLY A 65 0.66 -0.78 6.93
CA GLY A 65 -0.43 -0.06 6.27
C GLY A 65 -1.78 -0.73 6.49
N SER A 66 -1.86 -2.06 6.37
CA SER A 66 -3.11 -2.81 6.57
C SER A 66 -3.56 -2.73 8.03
N CYS A 67 -2.65 -2.91 8.99
CA CYS A 67 -2.96 -2.78 10.41
C CYS A 67 -3.53 -1.40 10.75
N VAL A 68 -2.87 -0.33 10.28
CA VAL A 68 -3.31 1.05 10.52
C VAL A 68 -4.63 1.34 9.81
N SER A 69 -4.83 0.83 8.58
CA SER A 69 -6.09 0.98 7.83
C SER A 69 -7.29 0.47 8.63
N GLN A 70 -7.11 -0.66 9.32
CA GLN A 70 -8.16 -1.26 10.14
C GLN A 70 -8.48 -0.40 11.37
N ILE A 71 -7.45 0.11 12.04
CA ILE A 71 -7.62 1.01 13.19
C ILE A 71 -8.35 2.29 12.76
N LEU A 72 -7.94 2.89 11.64
CA LEU A 72 -8.58 4.10 11.11
C LEU A 72 -10.03 3.84 10.66
N SER A 73 -10.32 2.66 10.12
CA SER A 73 -11.70 2.27 9.75
C SER A 73 -12.65 2.29 10.95
N ILE A 74 -12.17 1.84 12.12
CA ILE A 74 -12.94 1.85 13.37
C ILE A 74 -13.08 3.27 13.88
N LEU A 75 -11.99 4.05 13.89
CA LEU A 75 -11.97 5.43 14.38
C LEU A 75 -12.89 6.34 13.58
N TYR A 76 -12.79 6.29 12.24
CA TYR A 76 -13.57 7.12 11.34
C TYR A 76 -14.93 6.52 10.99
N LYS A 77 -15.27 5.33 11.50
CA LYS A 77 -16.52 4.61 11.23
C LYS A 77 -16.80 4.47 9.73
N THR A 78 -15.77 4.05 8.99
CA THR A 78 -15.80 3.93 7.53
C THR A 78 -15.32 2.56 7.09
N PRO A 79 -15.72 2.07 5.90
CA PRO A 79 -15.22 0.80 5.40
C PRO A 79 -13.69 0.82 5.27
N ALA A 80 -13.01 -0.20 5.80
CA ALA A 80 -11.55 -0.31 5.75
C ALA A 80 -10.97 -0.28 4.33
N VAL A 81 -11.78 -0.66 3.34
CA VAL A 81 -11.45 -0.60 1.91
C VAL A 81 -10.98 0.79 1.50
N VAL A 82 -11.52 1.87 2.08
CA VAL A 82 -11.12 3.25 1.77
C VAL A 82 -9.63 3.48 2.07
N PHE A 83 -9.16 3.03 3.24
CA PHE A 83 -7.77 3.16 3.66
C PHE A 83 -6.86 2.15 2.95
N ILE A 84 -7.37 0.94 2.70
CA ILE A 84 -6.69 -0.08 1.91
C ILE A 84 -6.35 0.42 0.50
N LEU A 85 -7.26 1.10 -0.17
CA LEU A 85 -7.01 1.68 -1.50
C LEU A 85 -5.90 2.73 -1.45
N ALA A 86 -5.83 3.51 -0.38
CA ALA A 86 -4.82 4.55 -0.20
C ALA A 86 -3.40 3.99 -0.03
N ILE A 87 -3.25 2.87 0.68
CA ILE A 87 -1.95 2.19 0.85
C ILE A 87 -1.56 1.33 -0.34
N LEU A 88 -2.54 0.82 -1.10
CA LEU A 88 -2.29 0.06 -2.32
C LEU A 88 -1.72 0.92 -3.43
N ALA A 89 -2.20 2.16 -3.56
CA ALA A 89 -1.76 3.09 -4.60
C ALA A 89 -0.23 3.22 -4.72
N PRO A 90 0.54 3.42 -3.63
CA PRO A 90 2.00 3.47 -3.69
C PRO A 90 2.70 2.09 -3.74
N LEU A 91 2.05 1.01 -3.28
CA LEU A 91 2.70 -0.31 -3.15
C LEU A 91 2.53 -1.19 -4.40
N VAL A 92 1.45 -1.02 -5.15
CA VAL A 92 1.18 -1.85 -6.34
C VAL A 92 2.21 -1.55 -7.43
N PRO A 93 2.86 -2.57 -8.01
CA PRO A 93 3.90 -2.39 -9.02
C PRO A 93 3.32 -2.06 -10.40
N GLY A 94 2.53 -0.98 -10.53
CA GLY A 94 1.82 -0.62 -11.76
C GLY A 94 2.75 -0.32 -12.94
N TYR A 95 3.77 0.54 -12.73
CA TYR A 95 4.78 0.84 -13.74
C TYR A 95 5.56 -0.40 -14.20
N LEU A 96 5.93 -1.26 -13.25
CA LEU A 96 6.63 -2.49 -13.57
C LEU A 96 5.74 -3.45 -14.36
N SER A 97 4.46 -3.56 -14.00
CA SER A 97 3.48 -4.36 -14.73
C SER A 97 3.33 -3.88 -16.17
N TYR A 98 3.22 -2.57 -16.38
CA TYR A 98 3.19 -1.97 -17.72
C TYR A 98 4.46 -2.31 -18.52
N ARG A 99 5.64 -2.15 -17.90
CA ARG A 99 6.91 -2.49 -18.56
C ARG A 99 7.03 -3.97 -18.90
N THR A 100 6.57 -4.87 -18.03
CA THR A 100 6.53 -6.30 -18.29
C THR A 100 5.74 -6.59 -19.57
N THR A 101 4.55 -6.01 -19.72
CA THR A 101 3.75 -6.17 -20.94
C THR A 101 4.46 -5.58 -22.16
N ALA A 102 5.09 -4.41 -22.02
CA ALA A 102 5.86 -3.80 -23.09
C ALA A 102 6.99 -4.73 -23.58
N PHE A 103 7.75 -5.34 -22.66
CA PHE A 103 8.83 -6.28 -23.02
C PHE A 103 8.33 -7.52 -23.77
N PHE A 104 7.17 -8.06 -23.37
CA PHE A 104 6.54 -9.17 -24.12
C PHE A 104 6.17 -8.76 -25.55
N VAL A 105 5.63 -7.55 -25.73
CA VAL A 105 5.22 -7.04 -27.05
C VAL A 105 6.43 -6.75 -27.94
N THR A 106 7.54 -6.26 -27.37
CA THR A 106 8.77 -5.95 -28.13
C THR A 106 9.69 -7.15 -28.33
N GLY A 107 9.33 -8.34 -27.84
CA GLY A 107 10.12 -9.57 -28.00
C GLY A 107 11.33 -9.70 -27.07
N ASP A 108 11.46 -8.85 -26.04
CA ASP A 108 12.52 -8.94 -25.03
C ASP A 108 12.09 -9.90 -23.89
N TYR A 109 12.06 -11.19 -24.20
CA TYR A 109 11.57 -12.20 -23.27
C TYR A 109 12.43 -12.35 -22.00
N SER A 110 13.72 -12.01 -22.07
CA SER A 110 14.62 -12.09 -20.91
C SER A 110 14.18 -11.11 -19.82
N HIS A 111 13.99 -9.83 -20.18
CA HIS A 111 13.49 -8.82 -19.24
C HIS A 111 12.01 -9.00 -18.92
N ALA A 112 11.20 -9.52 -19.86
CA ALA A 112 9.79 -9.80 -19.64
C ALA A 112 9.60 -10.83 -18.52
N ILE A 113 10.29 -11.97 -18.58
CA ILE A 113 10.16 -13.04 -17.56
C ILE A 113 10.65 -12.54 -16.21
N ALA A 114 11.82 -11.90 -16.15
CA ALA A 114 12.36 -11.37 -14.89
C ALA A 114 11.42 -10.34 -14.24
N SER A 115 10.87 -9.42 -15.03
CA SER A 115 9.93 -8.41 -14.54
C SER A 115 8.58 -9.02 -14.13
N ALA A 116 8.08 -10.02 -14.88
CA ALA A 116 6.87 -10.75 -14.56
C ALA A 116 6.99 -11.49 -13.22
N THR A 117 8.10 -12.19 -12.99
CA THR A 117 8.37 -12.87 -11.72
C THR A 117 8.36 -11.88 -10.55
N LEU A 118 8.97 -10.70 -10.72
CA LEU A 118 8.99 -9.69 -9.67
C LEU A 118 7.59 -9.11 -9.40
N VAL A 119 6.80 -8.83 -10.44
CA VAL A 119 5.39 -8.39 -10.29
C VAL A 119 4.58 -9.41 -9.51
N VAL A 120 4.70 -10.70 -9.85
CA VAL A 120 3.99 -11.79 -9.17
C VAL A 120 4.43 -11.89 -7.71
N MET A 121 5.74 -11.85 -7.43
CA MET A 121 6.24 -11.87 -6.06
C MET A 121 5.71 -10.70 -5.23
N LEU A 122 5.72 -9.48 -5.80
CA LEU A 122 5.18 -8.30 -5.12
C LEU A 122 3.68 -8.43 -4.85
N ALA A 123 2.90 -8.89 -5.83
CA ALA A 123 1.47 -9.12 -5.64
C ALA A 123 1.19 -10.14 -4.51
N LEU A 124 1.98 -11.22 -4.43
CA LEU A 124 1.86 -12.22 -3.37
C LEU A 124 2.16 -11.63 -2.00
N VAL A 125 3.29 -10.94 -1.83
CA VAL A 125 3.64 -10.37 -0.53
C VAL A 125 2.70 -9.24 -0.11
N ILE A 126 2.18 -8.44 -1.05
CA ILE A 126 1.15 -7.43 -0.76
C ILE A 126 -0.11 -8.13 -0.23
N SER A 127 -0.59 -9.18 -0.92
CA SER A 127 -1.79 -9.93 -0.52
C SER A 127 -1.63 -10.54 0.88
N ILE A 128 -0.50 -11.23 1.13
CA ILE A 128 -0.19 -11.84 2.43
C ILE A 128 -0.06 -10.76 3.51
N GLY A 129 0.67 -9.69 3.23
CA GLY A 129 0.87 -8.58 4.16
C GLY A 129 -0.44 -7.91 4.53
N MET A 130 -1.33 -7.71 3.56
CA MET A 130 -2.64 -7.11 3.81
C MET A 130 -3.59 -8.02 4.60
N ALA A 131 -3.51 -9.34 4.42
CA ALA A 131 -4.29 -10.28 5.21
C ALA A 131 -4.02 -10.16 6.72
N SER A 132 -2.80 -9.75 7.12
CA SER A 132 -2.45 -9.56 8.53
C SER A 132 -3.34 -8.54 9.26
N GLY A 133 -3.72 -7.43 8.60
CA GLY A 133 -4.60 -6.43 9.21
C GLY A 133 -5.98 -6.98 9.54
N THR A 134 -6.50 -7.94 8.77
CA THR A 134 -7.80 -8.57 9.06
C THR A 134 -7.79 -9.35 10.39
N VAL A 135 -6.63 -9.87 10.80
CA VAL A 135 -6.46 -10.55 12.09
C VAL A 135 -6.66 -9.57 13.25
N ILE A 136 -6.15 -8.35 13.14
CA ILE A 136 -6.35 -7.29 14.15
C ILE A 136 -7.83 -6.95 14.31
N LEU A 137 -8.55 -6.81 13.19
CA LEU A 137 -9.99 -6.55 13.21
C LEU A 137 -10.76 -7.68 13.91
N ARG A 138 -10.41 -8.94 13.59
CA ARG A 138 -11.01 -10.12 14.23
C ARG A 138 -10.73 -10.14 15.72
N LEU A 139 -9.49 -9.91 16.13
CA LEU A 139 -9.08 -9.88 17.53
C LEU A 139 -9.88 -8.81 18.31
N TYR A 140 -9.96 -7.60 17.76
CA TYR A 140 -10.74 -6.51 18.36
C TYR A 140 -12.22 -6.86 18.49
N SER A 141 -12.82 -7.45 17.44
CA SER A 141 -14.23 -7.86 17.47
C SER A 141 -14.52 -8.95 18.50
N HIS A 142 -13.56 -9.86 18.72
CA HIS A 142 -13.72 -10.97 19.65
C HIS A 142 -13.62 -10.48 21.10
N LEU A 143 -12.65 -9.61 21.40
CA LEU A 143 -12.49 -8.99 22.72
C LEU A 143 -13.71 -8.14 23.10
N ARG A 144 -14.26 -7.37 22.16
CA ARG A 144 -15.48 -6.57 22.41
C ARG A 144 -16.71 -7.44 22.66
N LYS A 145 -16.84 -8.59 21.98
CA LYS A 145 -17.92 -9.55 22.24
C LYS A 145 -17.81 -10.20 23.63
N GLN A 146 -16.60 -10.47 24.12
CA GLN A 146 -16.40 -10.99 25.47
C GLN A 146 -16.66 -9.97 26.57
N HIS A 147 -16.42 -8.68 26.34
CA HIS A 147 -16.66 -7.65 27.35
C HIS A 147 -18.13 -7.22 27.48
N ASN A 148 -18.93 -7.42 26.44
CA ASN A 148 -20.36 -7.09 26.42
C ASN A 148 -21.29 -8.30 26.67
N GLY A 149 -20.73 -9.45 27.07
CA GLY A 149 -21.45 -10.70 27.35
C GLY A 149 -21.44 -11.06 28.83
#